data_AF-A0A2K2BBN1-F1
#
_entry.id   AF-A0A2K2BBN1-F1
#
_cell.length_a   1.000
_cell.length_b   1.000
_cell.length_c   1.000
_cell.angle_alpha   90.00
_cell.angle_beta   90.00
_cell.angle_gamma   90.00
#
_symmetry.space_group_name_H-M   'P 1'
#
loop_
_entity.id
_entity.type
_entity.pdbx_description
1 polymer ?
#
loop_
_entity_poly.entity_id
_entity_poly.type
_entity_poly.pdbx_seq_one_letter_code
_entity_poly.pdbx_strand_id
1 'polypeptide(L)'
;MDSFAKLLHQDATSVISKHGSIHKYPRNLVLAYFGPGPLKDKLLPKLETAISQALQDWSKRPTIEVKSASSSMIFDFTAKVLFSYESEKSGENIAESFTNFLLGLMSIPLNIPGTAFHRCLKLLEEGRRHPGIREGDFLDQIVEDMQKENFWTDEFAIYMMFGLLLASFETISSTLALAIKFLTDHPPVVQKLTVSKLKITENS
;
A
#
# COMPACT_ATOMS: atom_id res chain seq x y z
N MET A 1 10.34 -20.81 -4.62
CA MET A 1 8.91 -21.16 -4.57
C MET A 1 8.50 -21.78 -3.23
N ASP A 2 9.42 -22.41 -2.47
CA ASP A 2 9.10 -23.06 -1.19
C ASP A 2 8.66 -22.17 -0.01
N SER A 3 9.07 -20.90 0.05
CA SER A 3 8.76 -20.04 1.20
C SER A 3 7.27 -19.66 1.29
N PHE A 4 6.63 -19.41 0.14
CA PHE A 4 5.19 -19.08 0.06
C PHE A 4 4.30 -20.31 0.36
N ALA A 5 4.73 -21.50 -0.07
CA ALA A 5 3.99 -22.74 0.19
C ALA A 5 4.02 -23.10 1.69
N LYS A 6 5.12 -22.84 2.40
CA LYS A 6 5.21 -23.02 3.85
C LYS A 6 4.26 -22.10 4.62
N LEU A 7 4.02 -20.91 4.08
CA LEU A 7 3.18 -19.85 4.66
C LEU A 7 1.67 -20.15 4.54
N LEU A 8 1.30 -21.05 3.62
CA LEU A 8 -0.08 -21.44 3.32
C LEU A 8 -0.46 -22.81 3.92
N HIS A 9 0.40 -23.39 4.76
CA HIS A 9 0.23 -24.71 5.38
C HIS A 9 -0.22 -25.82 4.38
N GLN A 10 -0.79 -26.93 4.86
CA GLN A 10 -1.12 -28.14 4.08
C GLN A 10 -2.15 -27.94 2.94
N ASP A 11 -2.71 -26.73 2.78
CA ASP A 11 -3.79 -26.45 1.83
C ASP A 11 -3.33 -25.92 0.46
N ALA A 12 -2.02 -25.77 0.23
CA ALA A 12 -1.50 -25.34 -1.08
C ALA A 12 -2.08 -26.18 -2.25
N THR A 13 -2.28 -27.48 -2.03
CA THR A 13 -2.89 -28.41 -3.00
C THR A 13 -4.36 -28.09 -3.31
N SER A 14 -5.16 -27.69 -2.31
CA SER A 14 -6.56 -27.32 -2.51
C SER A 14 -6.68 -25.98 -3.24
N VAL A 15 -5.81 -25.01 -2.92
CA VAL A 15 -5.73 -23.72 -3.62
C VAL A 15 -5.32 -23.89 -5.08
N ILE A 16 -4.29 -24.69 -5.35
CA ILE A 16 -3.81 -24.95 -6.70
C ILE A 16 -4.90 -25.66 -7.52
N SER A 17 -5.64 -26.59 -6.92
CA SER A 17 -6.77 -27.25 -7.58
C SER A 17 -7.88 -26.27 -7.96
N LYS A 18 -8.29 -25.39 -7.02
CA LYS A 18 -9.42 -24.46 -7.22
C LYS A 18 -9.07 -23.24 -8.08
N HIS A 19 -7.87 -22.69 -7.92
CA HIS A 19 -7.45 -21.44 -8.56
C HIS A 19 -6.38 -21.65 -9.64
N GLY A 20 -5.92 -22.86 -9.89
CA GLY A 20 -4.87 -23.20 -10.86
C GLY A 20 -3.45 -22.82 -10.42
N SER A 21 -3.32 -21.84 -9.54
CA SER A 21 -2.04 -21.45 -8.92
C SER A 21 -2.31 -20.74 -7.60
N ILE A 22 -1.40 -20.96 -6.66
CA ILE A 22 -1.38 -20.35 -5.33
C ILE A 22 -1.31 -18.81 -5.39
N HIS A 23 -0.81 -18.24 -6.49
CA HIS A 23 -0.68 -16.80 -6.69
C HIS A 23 -1.86 -16.17 -7.44
N LYS A 24 -2.69 -16.97 -8.13
CA LYS A 24 -3.74 -16.43 -9.01
C LYS A 24 -4.79 -15.67 -8.22
N TYR A 25 -5.21 -16.23 -7.09
CA TYR A 25 -6.22 -15.60 -6.24
C TYR A 25 -5.72 -14.27 -5.63
N PRO A 26 -4.59 -14.24 -4.88
CA PRO A 26 -4.05 -12.98 -4.36
C PRO A 26 -3.80 -11.94 -5.45
N ARG A 27 -3.30 -12.35 -6.62
CA ARG A 27 -3.10 -11.46 -7.76
C ARG A 27 -4.40 -10.84 -8.26
N ASN A 28 -5.46 -11.63 -8.40
CA ASN A 28 -6.75 -11.14 -8.85
C ASN A 28 -7.38 -10.20 -7.82
N LEU A 29 -7.23 -10.51 -6.52
CA LEU A 29 -7.67 -9.64 -5.44
C LEU A 29 -6.94 -8.28 -5.50
N VAL A 30 -5.62 -8.26 -5.66
CA VAL A 30 -4.85 -7.02 -5.84
C VAL A 30 -5.31 -6.24 -7.08
N LEU A 31 -5.56 -6.93 -8.20
CA LEU A 31 -6.06 -6.30 -9.43
C LEU A 31 -7.49 -5.75 -9.28
N ALA A 32 -8.31 -6.28 -8.38
CA ALA A 32 -9.63 -5.73 -8.11
C ALA A 32 -9.57 -4.34 -7.43
N TYR A 33 -8.45 -4.00 -6.79
CA TYR A 33 -8.24 -2.70 -6.12
C TYR A 33 -7.27 -1.79 -6.88
N PHE A 34 -6.22 -2.35 -7.49
CA PHE A 34 -5.14 -1.61 -8.16
C PHE A 34 -5.08 -1.86 -9.67
N GLY A 35 -6.04 -2.59 -10.23
CA GLY A 35 -6.14 -2.83 -11.67
C GLY A 35 -6.59 -1.58 -12.44
N PRO A 36 -6.58 -1.63 -13.79
CA PRO A 36 -6.79 -0.44 -14.62
C PRO A 36 -8.09 0.32 -14.36
N GLY A 37 -9.21 -0.37 -14.13
CA GLY A 37 -10.51 0.25 -13.84
C GLY A 37 -10.51 0.99 -12.51
N PRO A 38 -10.34 0.29 -11.36
CA PRO A 38 -10.24 0.92 -10.04
C PRO A 38 -9.17 2.02 -9.98
N LEU A 39 -8.03 1.81 -10.64
CA LEU A 39 -6.96 2.80 -10.71
C LEU A 39 -7.46 4.10 -11.35
N LYS A 40 -8.11 4.01 -12.50
CA LYS A 40 -8.62 5.17 -13.25
C LYS A 40 -9.76 5.86 -12.50
N ASP A 41 -10.76 5.07 -12.06
CA ASP A 41 -12.05 5.62 -11.64
C ASP A 41 -12.08 6.00 -10.15
N LYS A 42 -11.23 5.38 -9.32
CA LYS A 42 -11.25 5.56 -7.86
C LYS A 42 -9.94 6.08 -7.29
N LEU A 43 -8.80 5.50 -7.68
CA LEU A 43 -7.52 5.81 -7.05
C LEU A 43 -6.88 7.08 -7.61
N LEU A 44 -6.94 7.29 -8.93
CA LEU A 44 -6.27 8.43 -9.58
C LEU A 44 -6.74 9.79 -9.02
N PRO A 45 -8.05 10.08 -8.86
CA PRO A 45 -8.50 11.36 -8.29
C PRO A 45 -8.04 11.56 -6.83
N LYS A 46 -8.07 10.48 -6.03
CA LYS A 46 -7.60 10.51 -4.64
C LYS A 46 -6.09 10.75 -4.58
N LEU A 47 -5.33 10.10 -5.46
CA LEU A 47 -3.88 10.24 -5.54
C LEU A 47 -3.48 11.64 -5.99
N GLU A 48 -4.17 12.20 -6.99
CA GLU A 48 -3.95 13.58 -7.44
C GLU A 48 -4.19 14.59 -6.31
N THR A 49 -5.23 14.39 -5.51
CA THR A 49 -5.52 15.21 -4.33
C THR A 49 -4.40 15.10 -3.30
N ALA A 50 -3.97 13.89 -2.96
CA ALA A 50 -2.88 13.64 -2.01
C ALA A 50 -1.56 14.26 -2.47
N ILE A 51 -1.21 14.09 -3.76
CA ILE A 51 -0.01 14.67 -4.36
C ILE A 51 -0.07 16.20 -4.34
N SER A 52 -1.20 16.78 -4.72
CA SER A 52 -1.36 18.23 -4.75
C SER A 52 -1.19 18.84 -3.35
N GLN A 53 -1.80 18.23 -2.34
CA GLN A 53 -1.65 18.63 -0.95
C GLN A 53 -0.19 18.51 -0.48
N ALA A 54 0.45 17.37 -0.74
CA ALA A 54 1.84 17.14 -0.37
C ALA A 54 2.78 18.18 -1.02
N LEU A 55 2.62 18.45 -2.31
CA LEU A 55 3.42 19.46 -3.02
C LEU A 55 3.22 20.87 -2.45
N GLN A 56 1.99 21.26 -2.09
CA GLN A 56 1.71 22.54 -1.43
C GLN A 56 2.37 22.63 -0.05
N ASP A 57 2.41 21.54 0.70
CA ASP A 57 3.05 21.52 2.01
C ASP A 57 4.57 21.48 1.91
N TRP A 58 5.11 20.77 0.93
CA TRP A 58 6.54 20.75 0.63
C TRP A 58 7.04 22.11 0.15
N SER A 59 6.25 22.85 -0.64
CA SER A 59 6.64 24.18 -1.13
C SER A 59 6.75 25.24 -0.04
N LYS A 60 6.10 25.03 1.11
CA LYS A 60 6.22 25.91 2.29
C LYS A 60 7.53 25.69 3.06
N ARG A 61 8.25 24.59 2.78
CA ARG A 61 9.50 24.24 3.45
C ARG A 61 10.70 24.74 2.66
N PRO A 62 11.77 25.22 3.32
CA PRO A 62 12.97 25.70 2.63
C PRO A 62 13.72 24.56 1.93
N THR A 63 13.68 23.35 2.48
CA THR A 63 14.27 22.13 1.90
C THR A 63 13.42 20.91 2.25
N ILE A 64 13.50 19.88 1.41
CA ILE A 64 12.89 18.57 1.65
C ILE A 64 13.88 17.46 1.28
N GLU A 65 13.80 16.34 1.98
CA GLU A 65 14.41 15.09 1.51
C GLU A 65 13.35 14.34 0.70
N VAL A 66 13.52 14.30 -0.62
CA VAL A 66 12.49 13.88 -1.57
C VAL A 66 12.11 12.41 -1.37
N LYS A 67 13.07 11.52 -1.09
CA LYS A 67 12.78 10.09 -0.92
C LYS A 67 11.86 9.90 0.29
N SER A 68 12.25 10.42 1.44
CA SER A 68 11.51 10.32 2.71
C SER A 68 10.14 10.98 2.60
N ALA A 69 10.06 12.19 2.06
CA ALA A 69 8.79 12.90 1.90
C ALA A 69 7.82 12.14 0.98
N SER A 70 8.31 11.63 -0.15
CA SER A 70 7.51 10.83 -1.08
C SER A 70 7.11 9.48 -0.46
N SER A 71 8.01 8.85 0.30
CA SER A 71 7.76 7.60 0.99
C SER A 71 6.60 7.74 1.98
N SER A 72 6.63 8.78 2.82
CA SER A 72 5.55 9.05 3.78
C SER A 72 4.21 9.26 3.07
N MET A 73 4.18 10.10 2.03
CA MET A 73 2.95 10.39 1.29
C MET A 73 2.35 9.12 0.64
N ILE A 74 3.17 8.30 -0.02
CA ILE A 74 2.70 7.06 -0.67
C ILE A 74 2.31 6.02 0.36
N PHE A 75 3.03 5.93 1.48
CA PHE A 75 2.66 5.07 2.60
C PHE A 75 1.26 5.42 3.11
N ASP A 76 1.03 6.68 3.48
CA ASP A 76 -0.25 7.12 4.03
C ASP A 76 -1.40 6.89 3.04
N PHE A 77 -1.17 7.21 1.76
CA PHE A 77 -2.13 6.95 0.70
C PHE A 77 -2.47 5.45 0.58
N THR A 78 -1.45 4.59 0.54
CA THR A 78 -1.64 3.14 0.37
C THR A 78 -2.31 2.54 1.60
N ALA A 79 -1.93 2.97 2.81
CA ALA A 79 -2.52 2.50 4.05
C ALA A 79 -4.01 2.88 4.14
N LYS A 80 -4.36 4.09 3.70
CA LYS A 80 -5.75 4.52 3.58
C LYS A 80 -6.54 3.68 2.57
N VAL A 81 -5.93 3.34 1.43
CA VAL A 81 -6.59 2.48 0.42
C VAL A 81 -6.79 1.05 0.91
N LEU A 82 -5.83 0.50 1.65
CA LEU A 82 -5.89 -0.90 2.05
C LEU A 82 -6.73 -1.14 3.30
N PHE A 83 -6.66 -0.27 4.31
CA PHE A 83 -7.25 -0.52 5.63
C PHE A 83 -8.17 0.61 6.13
N SER A 84 -8.55 1.54 5.24
CA SER A 84 -9.21 2.80 5.60
C SER A 84 -8.53 3.52 6.77
N TYR A 85 -7.20 3.38 6.84
CA TYR A 85 -6.40 3.97 7.89
C TYR A 85 -6.35 5.49 7.74
N GLU A 86 -6.61 6.21 8.84
CA GLU A 86 -6.49 7.65 8.91
C GLU A 86 -5.51 8.05 10.02
N SER A 87 -4.32 8.50 9.62
CA SER A 87 -3.24 8.92 10.52
C SER A 87 -3.73 9.92 11.57
N GLU A 88 -4.52 10.91 11.15
CA GLU A 88 -5.07 12.00 11.97
C GLU A 88 -6.01 11.53 13.10
N LYS A 89 -6.70 10.41 12.93
CA LYS A 89 -7.68 9.91 13.91
C LYS A 89 -7.09 8.87 14.88
N SER A 90 -5.97 8.27 14.50
CA SER A 90 -5.43 7.12 15.23
C SER A 90 -4.63 7.48 16.48
N GLY A 91 -4.16 8.73 16.61
CA GLY A 91 -3.34 9.18 17.75
C GLY A 91 -1.96 8.52 17.84
N GLU A 92 -1.67 7.53 17.00
CA GLU A 92 -0.43 6.76 16.92
C GLU A 92 0.23 6.93 15.55
N ASN A 93 1.57 7.03 15.53
CA ASN A 93 2.33 7.08 14.28
C ASN A 93 2.44 5.67 13.68
N ILE A 94 1.38 5.20 13.00
CA ILE A 94 1.40 3.89 12.36
C ILE A 94 2.45 3.85 11.26
N ALA A 95 2.75 4.95 10.57
CA ALA A 95 3.83 5.01 9.58
C ALA A 95 5.19 4.66 10.17
N GLU A 96 5.53 5.20 11.35
CA GLU A 96 6.76 4.87 12.07
C GLU A 96 6.73 3.45 12.64
N SER A 97 5.61 3.02 13.22
CA SER A 97 5.40 1.65 13.70
C SER A 97 5.51 0.60 12.58
N PHE A 98 5.08 0.95 11.38
CA PHE A 98 5.08 0.11 10.19
C PHE A 98 6.46 0.11 9.53
N THR A 99 7.15 1.25 9.46
CA THR A 99 8.53 1.34 8.95
C THR A 99 9.48 0.55 9.85
N ASN A 100 9.39 0.74 11.18
CA ASN A 100 10.17 -0.02 12.16
C ASN A 100 9.83 -1.52 12.11
N PHE A 101 8.58 -1.86 11.82
CA PHE A 101 8.20 -3.25 11.63
C PHE A 101 8.61 -3.83 10.29
N LEU A 102 8.65 -3.09 9.18
CA LEU A 102 9.18 -3.60 7.91
C LEU A 102 10.68 -3.91 8.01
N LEU A 103 11.41 -3.07 8.75
CA LEU A 103 12.79 -3.37 9.15
C LEU A 103 12.85 -4.64 10.02
N GLY A 104 11.84 -4.86 10.88
CA GLY A 104 11.68 -6.06 11.72
C GLY A 104 11.11 -7.31 11.00
N LEU A 105 10.37 -7.16 9.90
CA LEU A 105 9.65 -8.21 9.15
C LEU A 105 10.63 -9.12 8.41
N MET A 106 11.79 -8.59 8.06
CA MET A 106 12.95 -9.37 7.61
C MET A 106 13.57 -10.22 8.73
N SER A 107 13.13 -10.07 9.99
CA SER A 107 13.89 -10.56 11.14
C SER A 107 13.15 -11.39 12.20
N ILE A 108 11.80 -11.52 12.23
CA ILE A 108 10.97 -12.64 12.82
C ILE A 108 9.50 -12.16 13.01
N PRO A 109 8.46 -12.94 12.64
CA PRO A 109 7.07 -12.65 12.97
C PRO A 109 6.75 -12.93 14.45
N LEU A 110 6.92 -11.94 15.33
CA LEU A 110 6.59 -12.07 16.75
C LEU A 110 5.24 -11.43 17.07
N ASN A 111 4.29 -12.22 17.58
CA ASN A 111 3.03 -11.73 18.12
C ASN A 111 3.20 -11.20 19.56
N ILE A 112 3.89 -10.07 19.70
CA ILE A 112 4.13 -9.41 20.99
C ILE A 112 3.44 -8.04 20.98
N PRO A 113 2.72 -7.64 22.04
CA PRO A 113 2.15 -6.29 22.14
C PRO A 113 3.18 -5.20 21.84
N GLY A 114 2.80 -4.21 21.03
CA GLY A 114 3.69 -3.14 20.55
C GLY A 114 4.41 -3.42 19.23
N THR A 115 4.39 -4.66 18.72
CA THR A 115 4.86 -4.99 17.36
C THR A 115 3.78 -4.66 16.31
N ALA A 116 4.18 -4.39 15.06
CA ALA A 116 3.15 -4.18 14.03
C ALA A 116 2.46 -5.48 13.58
N PHE A 117 3.08 -6.65 13.74
CA PHE A 117 2.38 -7.93 13.55
C PHE A 117 1.19 -8.01 14.51
N HIS A 118 1.42 -7.77 15.81
CA HIS A 118 0.34 -7.76 16.80
C HIS A 118 -0.74 -6.73 16.48
N ARG A 119 -0.36 -5.52 16.04
CA ARG A 119 -1.33 -4.50 15.62
C ARG A 119 -2.15 -4.91 14.39
N CYS A 120 -1.53 -5.48 13.37
CA CYS A 120 -2.26 -5.97 12.19
C CYS A 120 -3.19 -7.13 12.53
N LEU A 121 -2.76 -8.04 13.43
CA LEU A 121 -3.63 -9.07 13.95
C LEU A 121 -4.84 -8.47 14.67
N LYS A 122 -4.66 -7.41 15.47
CA LYS A 122 -5.76 -6.68 16.11
C LYS A 122 -6.71 -6.05 15.09
N LEU A 123 -6.20 -5.41 14.04
CA LEU A 123 -7.02 -4.87 12.96
C LEU A 123 -7.84 -5.97 12.26
N LEU A 124 -7.24 -7.14 12.03
CA LEU A 124 -7.90 -8.30 11.45
C LEU A 124 -9.00 -8.87 12.37
N GLU A 125 -8.70 -8.99 13.67
CA GLU A 125 -9.67 -9.39 14.70
C GLU A 125 -10.84 -8.41 14.81
N GLU A 126 -10.56 -7.11 14.77
CA GLU A 126 -11.58 -6.05 14.76
C GLU A 126 -12.42 -6.08 13.50
N GLY A 127 -11.81 -6.38 12.34
CA GLY A 127 -12.48 -6.66 11.07
C GLY A 127 -13.54 -7.74 11.22
N ARG A 128 -13.15 -8.88 11.79
CA ARG A 128 -14.04 -10.03 12.02
C ARG A 128 -15.18 -9.74 12.98
N ARG A 129 -14.98 -8.88 13.98
CA ARG A 129 -15.99 -8.58 15.02
C ARG A 129 -17.09 -7.63 14.55
N HIS A 130 -16.82 -6.82 13.52
CA HIS A 130 -17.76 -5.79 13.05
C HIS A 130 -17.96 -5.86 11.52
N PRO A 131 -18.50 -6.98 10.99
CA PRO A 131 -18.79 -7.10 9.57
C PRO A 131 -19.87 -6.07 9.18
N GLY A 132 -19.56 -5.15 8.26
CA GLY A 132 -20.52 -4.19 7.70
C GLY A 132 -20.49 -2.75 8.26
N ILE A 133 -19.59 -2.41 9.19
CA ILE A 133 -19.37 -1.02 9.63
C ILE A 133 -18.32 -0.30 8.75
N ARG A 134 -17.60 -1.02 7.88
CA ARG A 134 -16.44 -0.54 7.15
C ARG A 134 -16.72 -0.29 5.65
N GLU A 135 -15.88 0.54 5.03
CA GLU A 135 -16.09 1.13 3.69
C GLU A 135 -15.90 0.16 2.50
N GLY A 136 -15.76 -1.15 2.74
CA GLY A 136 -15.49 -2.14 1.69
C GLY A 136 -14.04 -2.04 1.19
N ASP A 137 -13.12 -1.83 2.13
CA ASP A 137 -11.69 -1.70 1.84
C ASP A 137 -11.04 -3.08 1.57
N PHE A 138 -9.73 -3.09 1.34
CA PHE A 138 -9.02 -4.34 1.02
C PHE A 138 -8.96 -5.29 2.22
N LEU A 139 -8.89 -4.77 3.46
CA LEU A 139 -8.93 -5.58 4.68
C LEU A 139 -10.29 -6.25 4.86
N ASP A 140 -11.38 -5.54 4.59
CA ASP A 140 -12.73 -6.09 4.63
C ASP A 140 -12.87 -7.29 3.69
N GLN A 141 -12.38 -7.14 2.45
CA GLN A 141 -12.41 -8.23 1.47
C GLN A 141 -11.54 -9.41 1.89
N ILE A 142 -10.35 -9.17 2.47
CA ILE A 142 -9.53 -10.24 3.04
C ILE A 142 -10.33 -10.97 4.12
N VAL A 143 -10.91 -10.25 5.09
CA VAL A 143 -11.68 -10.84 6.21
C VAL A 143 -12.84 -11.70 5.70
N GLU A 144 -13.57 -11.23 4.69
CA GLU A 144 -14.62 -12.01 4.04
C GLU A 144 -14.08 -13.26 3.35
N ASP A 145 -12.95 -13.14 2.65
CA ASP A 145 -12.34 -14.23 1.92
C ASP A 145 -11.82 -15.32 2.88
N MET A 146 -11.37 -14.95 4.08
CA MET A 146 -10.99 -15.93 5.12
C MET A 146 -12.16 -16.80 5.59
N GLN A 147 -13.41 -16.35 5.41
CA GLN A 147 -14.60 -17.16 5.71
C GLN A 147 -14.96 -18.10 4.56
N LYS A 148 -14.53 -17.78 3.34
CA LYS A 148 -14.90 -18.50 2.10
C LYS A 148 -13.81 -19.48 1.64
N GLU A 149 -12.55 -19.18 1.94
CA GLU A 149 -11.39 -19.91 1.44
C GLU A 149 -10.45 -20.29 2.59
N ASN A 150 -10.26 -21.60 2.79
CA ASN A 150 -9.51 -22.16 3.93
C ASN A 150 -8.00 -21.85 3.93
N PHE A 151 -7.45 -21.33 2.83
CA PHE A 151 -6.01 -21.05 2.72
C PHE A 151 -5.61 -19.69 3.29
N TRP A 152 -6.56 -18.80 3.55
CA TRP A 152 -6.26 -17.53 4.21
C TRP A 152 -5.99 -17.77 5.69
N THR A 153 -4.71 -17.82 6.05
CA THR A 153 -4.26 -17.77 7.44
C THR A 153 -4.09 -16.31 7.89
N ASP A 154 -4.16 -16.07 9.20
CA ASP A 154 -3.92 -14.72 9.77
C ASP A 154 -2.55 -14.21 9.35
N GLU A 155 -1.53 -15.08 9.40
CA GLU A 155 -0.19 -14.78 8.93
C GLU A 155 -0.17 -14.38 7.45
N PHE A 156 -0.81 -15.17 6.58
CA PHE A 156 -0.83 -14.89 5.15
C PHE A 156 -1.53 -13.57 4.82
N ALA A 157 -2.68 -13.30 5.45
CA ALA A 157 -3.36 -12.02 5.36
C ALA A 157 -2.44 -10.86 5.75
N ILE A 158 -1.80 -10.97 6.91
CA ILE A 158 -0.89 -9.95 7.43
C ILE A 158 0.30 -9.75 6.48
N TYR A 159 0.96 -10.80 5.99
CA TYR A 159 2.07 -10.66 5.04
C TYR A 159 1.66 -10.07 3.70
N MET A 160 0.47 -10.39 3.21
CA MET A 160 -0.08 -9.79 2.00
C MET A 160 -0.26 -8.28 2.17
N MET A 161 -0.85 -7.85 3.29
CA MET A 161 -1.02 -6.44 3.65
C MET A 161 0.33 -5.71 3.74
N PHE A 162 1.31 -6.29 4.43
CA PHE A 162 2.65 -5.72 4.55
C PHE A 162 3.41 -5.66 3.24
N GLY A 163 3.34 -6.74 2.46
CA GLY A 163 4.00 -6.83 1.16
C GLY A 163 3.49 -5.78 0.18
N LEU A 164 2.19 -5.50 0.16
CA LEU A 164 1.60 -4.48 -0.70
C LEU A 164 2.03 -3.06 -0.30
N LEU A 165 2.06 -2.76 1.00
CA LEU A 165 2.53 -1.47 1.49
C LEU A 165 4.01 -1.24 1.20
N LEU A 166 4.87 -2.22 1.49
CA LEU A 166 6.29 -2.13 1.20
C LEU A 166 6.53 -1.95 -0.30
N ALA A 167 5.83 -2.74 -1.13
CA ALA A 167 5.96 -2.69 -2.57
C ALA A 167 5.59 -1.31 -3.15
N SER A 168 4.62 -0.61 -2.54
CA SER A 168 4.21 0.71 -3.02
C SER A 168 5.25 1.78 -2.70
N PHE A 169 5.56 2.03 -1.44
CA PHE A 169 6.30 3.25 -1.10
C PHE A 169 7.80 3.19 -1.40
N GLU A 170 8.50 2.06 -1.19
CA GLU A 170 9.96 2.01 -1.38
C GLU A 170 10.35 2.18 -2.86
N THR A 171 9.61 1.51 -3.75
CA THR A 171 9.87 1.56 -5.19
C THR A 171 9.52 2.92 -5.78
N ILE A 172 8.34 3.47 -5.43
CA ILE A 172 7.87 4.77 -5.92
C ILE A 172 8.76 5.90 -5.39
N SER A 173 9.05 5.92 -4.09
CA SER A 173 9.87 6.99 -3.48
C SER A 173 11.28 7.07 -4.06
N SER A 174 11.94 5.93 -4.24
CA SER A 174 13.28 5.87 -4.83
C SER A 174 13.25 6.32 -6.30
N THR A 175 12.23 5.91 -7.05
CA THR A 175 12.05 6.34 -8.45
C THR A 175 11.80 7.85 -8.55
N LEU A 176 10.95 8.41 -7.69
CA LEU A 176 10.67 9.85 -7.65
C LEU A 176 11.90 10.67 -7.26
N ALA A 177 12.67 10.20 -6.28
CA ALA A 177 13.91 10.85 -5.88
C ALA A 177 14.91 10.93 -7.04
N LEU A 178 15.09 9.83 -7.79
CA LEU A 178 15.94 9.81 -8.98
C LEU A 178 15.38 10.69 -10.10
N ALA A 179 14.07 10.64 -10.35
CA ALA A 179 13.43 11.47 -11.37
C ALA A 179 13.63 12.97 -11.07
N ILE A 180 13.39 13.40 -9.83
CA ILE A 180 13.58 14.80 -9.42
C ILE A 180 15.05 15.20 -9.49
N LYS A 181 15.97 14.31 -9.10
CA LYS A 181 17.41 14.55 -9.26
C LYS A 181 17.77 14.80 -10.72
N PHE A 182 17.39 13.90 -11.63
CA PHE A 182 17.70 14.05 -13.06
C PHE A 182 17.03 15.29 -13.68
N LEU A 183 15.81 15.63 -13.26
CA LEU A 183 15.16 16.86 -13.71
C LEU A 183 15.90 18.12 -13.23
N THR A 184 16.38 18.10 -11.99
CA THR A 184 17.13 19.22 -11.40
C THR A 184 18.49 19.41 -12.07
N ASP A 185 19.16 18.30 -12.43
CA ASP A 185 20.44 18.31 -13.15
C ASP A 185 20.28 18.71 -14.64
N HIS A 186 19.04 18.73 -15.16
CA HIS A 186 18.75 19.05 -16.57
C HIS A 186 17.61 20.10 -16.74
N PRO A 187 17.83 21.38 -16.39
CA PRO A 187 16.80 22.43 -16.45
C PRO A 187 16.09 22.61 -17.83
N PRO A 188 16.75 22.44 -18.99
CA PRO A 188 16.07 22.51 -20.28
C PRO A 188 14.97 21.45 -20.45
N VAL A 189 15.11 20.28 -19.83
CA VAL A 189 14.08 19.22 -19.83
C VAL A 189 12.86 19.68 -19.04
N VAL A 190 13.08 20.30 -17.88
CA VAL A 190 12.00 20.85 -17.04
C VAL A 190 11.19 21.89 -17.82
N GLN A 191 11.85 22.83 -18.51
CA GLN A 191 11.15 23.84 -19.32
C GLN A 191 10.28 23.21 -20.41
N LYS A 192 10.78 22.20 -21.14
CA LYS A 192 10.01 21.48 -22.16
C LYS A 192 8.80 20.76 -21.56
N LEU A 193 8.94 20.15 -20.39
CA LEU A 193 7.84 19.47 -19.69
C LEU A 193 6.77 20.47 -19.23
N THR A 194 7.16 21.64 -18.72
CA THR A 194 6.21 22.69 -18.31
C THR A 194 5.40 23.19 -19.49
N VAL A 195 6.05 23.50 -20.61
CA VAL A 195 5.35 23.95 -21.84
C VAL A 195 4.39 22.86 -22.36
N SER A 196 4.80 21.60 -22.30
CA SER A 196 3.97 20.48 -22.76
C SER A 196 2.72 20.29 -21.89
N LYS A 197 2.85 20.42 -20.55
CA LYS A 197 1.71 20.35 -19.63
C LYS A 197 0.71 21.47 -19.85
N LEU A 198 1.18 22.72 -20.02
CA LEU A 198 0.29 23.87 -20.27
C LEU A 198 -0.56 23.67 -21.53
N LYS A 199 0.03 23.13 -22.60
CA LYS A 199 -0.71 22.82 -23.85
C LYS A 199 -1.79 21.74 -23.68
N ILE A 200 -1.64 20.83 -22.73
CA ILE A 200 -2.66 19.80 -22.46
C ILE A 200 -3.82 20.43 -21.71
N THR A 201 -3.54 21.29 -20.73
CA THR A 201 -4.55 22.00 -19.94
C THR A 201 -5.33 23.03 -20.77
N GLU A 202 -4.70 23.66 -21.78
CA GLU A 202 -5.39 24.59 -22.69
C GLU A 202 -6.32 23.88 -23.71
N ASN A 203 -6.12 22.57 -23.95
CA ASN A 203 -6.88 21.79 -24.93
C ASN A 203 -7.89 20.80 -24.30
N SER A 204 -8.07 20.85 -22.97
CA SER A 204 -9.01 20.01 -22.20
C SER A 204 -10.20 20.82 -21.71
#